data_AF-D3VHP2-F1
#
_entry.id   AF-D3VHP2-F1
#
_cell.length_a   1.000
_cell.length_b   1.000
_cell.length_c   1.000
_cell.angle_alpha   90.00
_cell.angle_beta   90.00
_cell.angle_gamma   90.00
#
_symmetry.space_group_name_H-M   'P 1'
#
loop_
_entity.id
_entity.type
_entity.pdbx_description
1 polymer ?
#
loop_
_entity_poly.entity_id
_entity_poly.type
_entity_poly.pdbx_seq_one_letter_code
_entity_poly.pdbx_strand_id
1 'polypeptide(L)' 'MDIPKPDGGVRTWGIPTVVDRLIQQAIAQQLTPLVGSTFFSYGFRPNRNAWQAV' A
#
# COMPACT_ATOMS: atom_id res chain seq x y z
N MET A 1 -1.46 8.50 -15.50
CA MET A 1 -2.71 9.25 -15.32
C MET A 1 -2.51 10.17 -14.14
N ASP A 2 -2.88 11.44 -14.26
CA ASP A 2 -2.60 12.46 -13.25
C ASP A 2 -3.85 12.82 -12.47
N ILE A 3 -3.74 12.85 -11.15
CA ILE A 3 -4.83 13.18 -10.23
C ILE A 3 -4.41 14.41 -9.42
N PRO A 4 -5.22 15.48 -9.37
CA PRO A 4 -4.89 16.67 -8.59
C PRO A 4 -4.88 16.36 -7.10
N LYS A 5 -3.97 17.01 -6.35
CA LYS A 5 -3.92 16.92 -4.89
C LYS A 5 -4.70 18.07 -4.24
N PRO A 6 -5.24 17.90 -3.01
CA PRO A 6 -6.00 18.94 -2.30
C PRO A 6 -5.19 20.21 -2.00
N ASP A 7 -3.89 20.05 -1.77
CA ASP A 7 -2.89 21.07 -1.43
C ASP A 7 -2.18 21.65 -2.66
N GLY A 8 -2.61 21.28 -3.87
CA GLY A 8 -2.02 21.71 -5.13
C GLY A 8 -1.01 20.72 -5.72
N GLY A 9 -0.77 20.87 -7.02
CA GLY A 9 0.04 19.93 -7.81
C GLY A 9 -0.70 18.64 -8.20
N VAL A 10 0.03 17.72 -8.83
CA VAL A 10 -0.50 16.47 -9.38
C VAL A 10 0.19 15.26 -8.80
N ARG A 11 -0.55 14.16 -8.65
CA ARG A 11 -0.04 12.83 -8.36
C ARG A 11 -0.22 11.96 -9.59
N THR A 12 0.88 11.64 -10.25
CA THR A 12 0.90 10.65 -11.32
C THR A 12 0.78 9.26 -10.71
N TRP A 13 -0.19 8.49 -11.18
CA TRP A 13 -0.40 7.11 -10.79
C TRP A 13 0.08 6.15 -11.87
N GLY A 14 0.88 5.16 -11.45
CA GLY A 14 1.14 3.94 -12.20
C GLY A 14 0.14 2.87 -11.77
N ILE A 15 -0.95 2.72 -12.54
CA ILE A 15 -1.95 1.68 -12.27
C ILE A 15 -1.51 0.40 -13.03
N PRO A 16 -1.09 -0.66 -12.34
CA PRO A 16 -0.77 -1.93 -12.98
C PRO A 16 -2.01 -2.59 -13.59
N THR A 17 -1.82 -3.52 -14.53
CA THR A 17 -2.95 -4.26 -15.13
C THR A 17 -3.68 -5.10 -14.09
N VAL A 18 -4.89 -5.59 -14.41
CA VAL A 18 -5.65 -6.45 -13.49
C VAL A 18 -4.88 -7.73 -13.16
N VAL A 19 -4.23 -8.34 -14.16
CA VAL A 19 -3.43 -9.56 -13.98
C VAL A 19 -2.22 -9.29 -13.10
N ASP A 20 -1.53 -8.16 -13.30
CA ASP A 20 -0.39 -7.80 -12.47
C ASP A 20 -0.80 -7.58 -11.00
N ARG A 21 -1.95 -6.94 -10.76
CA ARG A 21 -2.48 -6.77 -9.40
C ARG A 21 -2.84 -8.09 -8.75
N LEU A 22 -3.39 -9.04 -9.51
CA LEU A 22 -3.70 -10.38 -9.01
C LEU A 22 -2.43 -11.08 -8.53
N ILE A 23 -1.37 -11.05 -9.35
CA ILE A 23 -0.09 -11.69 -9.02
C ILE A 23 0.59 -10.98 -7.83
N GLN A 24 0.63 -9.65 -7.85
CA GLN A 24 1.20 -8.86 -6.74
C GLN A 24 0.48 -9.14 -5.42
N GLN A 25 -0.85 -9.28 -5.45
CA GLN A 25 -1.63 -9.59 -4.25
C GLN A 25 -1.38 -11.02 -3.76
N ALA A 26 -1.24 -12.00 -4.66
CA ALA A 26 -0.88 -13.37 -4.29
C ALA A 26 0.49 -13.43 -3.60
N ILE A 27 1.48 -12.70 -4.12
CA ILE A 27 2.80 -12.56 -3.50
C ILE A 27 2.69 -11.88 -2.13
N ALA A 28 1.92 -10.79 -2.03
CA ALA A 28 1.75 -10.04 -0.79
C ALA A 28 1.16 -10.92 0.34
N GLN A 29 0.22 -11.83 0.02
CA GLN A 29 -0.36 -12.74 1.00
C GLN A 29 0.68 -13.68 1.63
N GLN A 30 1.69 -14.10 0.87
CA GLN A 30 2.77 -14.97 1.37
C GLN A 30 3.85 -14.19 2.13
N LEU A 31 4.18 -12.97 1.68
CA LEU A 31 5.22 -12.15 2.30
C LEU A 31 4.75 -11.43 3.57
N THR A 32 3.47 -11.05 3.65
CA THR A 32 2.93 -10.27 4.78
C THR A 32 3.13 -10.95 6.14
N PRO A 33 2.89 -12.26 6.31
CA PRO A 33 3.17 -12.96 7.57
C PRO A 33 4.65 -12.95 7.96
N LEU A 34 5.56 -13.03 6.97
CA LEU A 34 7.01 -13.08 7.19
C LEU A 34 7.56 -11.73 7.63
N VAL A 35 7.11 -10.64 6.99
CA VAL A 35 7.54 -9.27 7.29
C VAL A 35 6.74 -8.66 8.47
N GLY A 36 5.59 -9.25 8.78
CA GLY A 36 4.65 -8.80 9.80
C GLY A 36 5.27 -8.72 11.20
N SER A 37 6.08 -9.69 11.59
CA SER A 37 6.73 -9.72 12.91
C SER A 37 8.01 -8.89 12.99
N THR A 38 8.65 -8.57 11.86
CA THR A 38 9.97 -7.94 11.83
C THR A 38 9.94 -6.41 11.92
N PHE A 39 8.86 -5.76 11.45
CA PHE A 39 8.79 -4.30 11.40
C PHE A 39 7.63 -3.72 12.22
N PHE A 40 7.95 -2.75 13.09
CA PHE A 40 6.97 -1.96 13.82
C PHE A 40 6.60 -0.72 12.99
N SER A 41 5.59 -0.86 12.15
CA SER A 41 5.02 0.24 11.34
C SER A 41 3.50 0.30 11.51
N TYR A 42 2.91 1.47 11.30
CA TYR A 42 1.46 1.69 11.29
C TYR A 42 0.88 1.77 9.86
N GLY A 43 1.73 1.96 8.85
CA GLY A 43 1.31 2.04 7.45
C GLY A 43 1.15 0.67 6.80
N PHE A 44 0.11 0.53 5.97
CA PHE A 44 -0.11 -0.63 5.07
C PHE A 44 -0.09 -1.99 5.77
N ARG A 45 -0.61 -2.07 7.00
CA ARG A 45 -0.62 -3.29 7.81
C ARG A 45 -2.04 -3.70 8.21
N PRO A 46 -2.32 -5.02 8.29
CA PRO A 46 -3.58 -5.51 8.82
C PRO A 46 -3.83 -4.94 10.22
N ASN A 47 -5.06 -4.49 10.46
CA ASN A 47 -5.52 -3.95 11.76
C ASN A 47 -4.73 -2.73 12.27
N ARG A 48 -4.05 -1.98 11.38
CA ARG A 48 -3.38 -0.72 11.73
C ARG A 48 -3.87 0.44 10.87
N ASN A 49 -3.81 1.66 11.40
CA ASN A 49 -4.21 2.87 10.69
C ASN A 49 -3.33 4.08 11.05
N ALA A 50 -3.51 5.19 10.31
CA ALA A 50 -2.71 6.40 10.48
C ALA A 50 -2.89 7.09 11.85
N TRP A 51 -4.09 7.02 12.44
CA TRP A 51 -4.38 7.66 13.73
C TRP A 51 -3.63 7.01 14.89
N GLN A 52 -3.33 5.71 14.79
CA GLN A 52 -2.53 5.00 15.79
C GLN A 52 -1.05 5.42 15.79
N ALA A 53 -0.60 6.22 14.82
CA ALA A 53 0.77 6.70 14.69
C ALA A 53 0.99 8.12 15.25
N VAL A 54 -0.04 8.76 15.82
CA VAL A 54 -0.02 10.10 16.42
C VAL A 54 0.04 9.97 17.93
#